data_AF-A0A7Y8X3N2-F1
#
_entry.id   AF-A0A7Y8X3N2-F1
#
_cell.length_a   1.000
_cell.length_b   1.000
_cell.length_c   1.000
_cell.angle_alpha   90.00
_cell.angle_beta   90.00
_cell.angle_gamma   90.00
#
_symmetry.space_group_name_H-M   'P 1'
#
loop_
_entity.id
_entity.type
_entity.pdbx_description
1 polymer ?
#
loop_
_entity_poly.entity_id
_entity_poly.type
_entity_poly.pdbx_seq_one_letter_code
_entity_poly.pdbx_strand_id
1 'polypeptide(L)'
;MTGIDQAELDAGARLIVRALVPFEQKPADGEIAGIAVDLQVYGDLWFPEVAALGSADAVRVLDDWNAVLREGPADSPFGRWTHTRALARVLRRLHALLSRVAAA
;
A
#
# COMPACT_ATOMS: atom_id res chain seq x y z
N MET A 1 -9.13 12.46 14.73
CA MET A 1 -10.01 12.75 13.58
C MET A 1 -9.22 12.33 12.37
N THR A 2 -9.47 11.14 11.83
CA THR A 2 -8.79 10.66 10.63
C THR A 2 -9.15 11.59 9.48
N GLY A 3 -8.16 12.24 8.87
CA GLY A 3 -8.37 13.14 7.72
C GLY A 3 -8.77 12.41 6.43
N ILE A 4 -8.76 11.07 6.46
CA ILE A 4 -9.06 10.18 5.35
C ILE A 4 -10.57 9.94 5.27
N ASP A 5 -11.17 10.27 4.13
CA ASP A 5 -12.57 9.95 3.84
C ASP A 5 -12.75 8.59 3.13
N GLN A 6 -14.01 8.15 3.00
CA GLN A 6 -14.33 6.86 2.37
C GLN A 6 -13.93 6.82 0.89
N ALA A 7 -14.01 7.94 0.17
CA ALA A 7 -13.66 7.99 -1.24
C ALA A 7 -12.16 7.77 -1.46
N GLU A 8 -11.33 8.29 -0.55
CA GLU A 8 -9.89 8.06 -0.53
C GLU A 8 -9.57 6.58 -0.24
N LEU A 9 -10.20 5.98 0.76
CA LEU A 9 -10.05 4.54 1.07
C LEU A 9 -10.41 3.68 -0.15
N ASP A 10 -11.56 3.96 -0.78
CA ASP A 10 -12.01 3.23 -1.95
C ASP A 10 -11.06 3.38 -3.15
N ALA A 11 -10.47 4.57 -3.33
CA ALA A 11 -9.50 4.81 -4.38
C ALA A 11 -8.20 4.03 -4.16
N GLY A 12 -7.67 4.04 -2.93
CA GLY A 12 -6.51 3.23 -2.57
C GLY A 12 -6.79 1.73 -2.70
N ALA A 13 -7.98 1.26 -2.33
CA ALA A 13 -8.39 -0.14 -2.49
C ALA A 13 -8.37 -0.59 -3.97
N ARG A 14 -8.87 0.25 -4.89
CA ARG A 14 -8.81 -0.04 -6.34
C ARG A 14 -7.38 -0.15 -6.84
N LEU A 15 -6.49 0.73 -6.37
CA LEU A 15 -5.08 0.70 -6.73
C LEU A 15 -4.37 -0.56 -6.22
N ILE A 16 -4.66 -0.97 -4.99
CA ILE A 16 -4.17 -2.23 -4.40
C ILE A 16 -4.58 -3.42 -5.28
N VAL A 17 -5.86 -3.49 -5.69
CA VAL A 17 -6.35 -4.58 -6.55
C VAL A 17 -5.60 -4.61 -7.88
N ARG A 18 -5.40 -3.46 -8.51
CA ARG A 18 -4.66 -3.33 -9.78
C ARG A 18 -3.19 -3.79 -9.65
N ALA A 19 -2.55 -3.51 -8.53
CA ALA A 19 -1.19 -3.98 -8.27
C ALA A 19 -1.10 -5.50 -8.02
N LEU A 20 -2.18 -6.09 -7.47
CA LEU A 20 -2.22 -7.49 -7.04
C LEU A 20 -2.75 -8.48 -8.08
N VAL A 21 -2.98 -8.04 -9.32
CA VAL A 21 -3.40 -8.90 -10.44
C VAL A 21 -2.51 -10.14 -10.65
N PRO A 22 -3.05 -11.23 -11.24
CA PRO A 22 -2.26 -12.39 -11.65
C PRO A 22 -1.13 -12.04 -12.63
N PHE A 23 -0.14 -12.94 -12.78
CA PHE A 23 1.02 -12.69 -13.64
C PHE A 23 0.63 -12.49 -15.11
N GLU A 24 -0.38 -13.22 -15.58
CA GLU A 24 -0.91 -13.17 -16.93
C GLU A 24 -1.54 -11.81 -17.26
N GLN A 25 -1.87 -11.04 -16.23
CA GLN A 25 -2.46 -9.71 -16.31
C GLN A 25 -1.46 -8.63 -15.83
N LYS A 26 -0.16 -8.96 -15.75
CA LYS A 26 0.87 -8.03 -15.30
C LYS A 26 0.82 -6.75 -16.15
N PRO A 27 0.72 -5.56 -15.53
CA PRO A 27 0.77 -4.31 -16.26
C PRO A 27 2.10 -4.12 -17.02
N ALA A 28 2.09 -3.24 -18.03
CA ALA A 28 3.31 -2.82 -18.70
C ALA A 28 4.26 -2.10 -17.74
N ASP A 29 5.56 -2.07 -18.05
CA ASP A 29 6.56 -1.58 -17.08
C ASP A 29 6.40 -0.10 -16.73
N GLY A 30 5.99 0.74 -17.68
CA GLY A 30 5.65 2.15 -17.41
C GLY A 30 4.44 2.29 -16.48
N GLU A 31 3.45 1.40 -16.62
CA GLU A 31 2.28 1.37 -15.75
C GLU A 31 2.63 0.89 -14.33
N ILE A 32 3.52 -0.10 -14.21
CA ILE A 32 4.02 -0.58 -12.91
C ILE A 32 4.70 0.56 -12.13
N ALA A 33 5.50 1.39 -12.80
CA ALA A 33 6.16 2.52 -12.17
C ALA A 33 5.14 3.55 -11.64
N GLY A 34 4.13 3.89 -12.45
CA GLY A 34 3.04 4.77 -12.03
C GLY A 34 2.27 4.22 -10.82
N ILE A 35 1.89 2.93 -10.87
CA ILE A 35 1.21 2.27 -9.75
C ILE A 35 2.07 2.29 -8.47
N ALA A 36 3.38 2.07 -8.58
CA ALA A 36 4.27 2.10 -7.42
C ALA A 36 4.31 3.48 -6.76
N VAL A 37 4.38 4.55 -7.57
CA VAL A 37 4.33 5.94 -7.07
C VAL A 37 3.00 6.21 -6.38
N ASP A 38 1.88 5.87 -7.02
CA ASP A 38 0.55 6.10 -6.43
C ASP A 38 0.37 5.32 -5.10
N LEU A 39 0.90 4.08 -5.02
CA LEU A 39 0.85 3.28 -3.79
C LEU A 39 1.67 3.94 -2.67
N GLN A 40 2.81 4.55 -2.99
CA GLN A 40 3.60 5.29 -2.01
C GLN A 40 2.87 6.53 -1.52
N VAL A 41 2.21 7.27 -2.42
CA VAL A 41 1.39 8.43 -2.04
C VAL A 41 0.31 8.04 -1.04
N TYR A 42 -0.46 6.98 -1.32
CA TYR A 42 -1.45 6.49 -0.34
C TYR A 42 -0.81 5.98 0.95
N GLY A 43 0.35 5.33 0.85
CA GLY A 43 1.12 4.92 2.02
C GLY A 43 1.48 6.09 2.93
N ASP A 44 2.01 7.17 2.36
CA ASP A 44 2.39 8.38 3.09
C ASP A 44 1.18 9.10 3.70
N LEU A 45 0.04 9.10 3.01
CA LEU A 45 -1.23 9.63 3.52
C LEU A 45 -1.76 8.80 4.69
N TRP A 46 -1.71 7.47 4.58
CA TRP A 46 -2.31 6.55 5.55
C TRP A 46 -1.42 6.26 6.75
N PHE A 47 -0.10 6.38 6.59
CA PHE A 47 0.89 6.13 7.63
C PHE A 47 0.60 6.89 8.94
N PRO A 48 0.45 8.23 8.96
CA PRO A 48 0.21 8.97 10.21
C PRO A 48 -1.10 8.56 10.89
N GLU A 49 -2.14 8.24 10.10
CA GLU A 49 -3.44 7.84 10.62
C GLU A 49 -3.40 6.45 11.26
N VAL A 50 -2.68 5.50 10.64
CA VAL A 50 -2.42 4.20 11.24
C VAL A 50 -1.53 4.32 12.49
N ALA A 51 -0.52 5.19 12.46
CA ALA A 51 0.36 5.44 13.61
C ALA A 51 -0.42 5.96 14.82
N ALA A 52 -1.40 6.84 14.60
CA ALA A 52 -2.26 7.39 15.64
C ALA A 52 -3.10 6.33 16.37
N LEU A 53 -3.32 5.15 15.78
CA LEU A 53 -4.07 4.06 16.43
C LEU A 53 -3.32 3.45 17.62
N GLY A 54 -1.99 3.53 17.66
CA GLY A 54 -1.16 3.06 18.77
C GLY A 54 -1.25 1.56 19.10
N SER A 55 -1.90 0.76 18.25
CA SER A 55 -2.06 -0.68 18.46
C SER A 55 -0.83 -1.47 18.03
N ALA A 56 -0.62 -2.65 18.61
CA ALA A 56 0.49 -3.54 18.21
C ALA A 56 0.42 -3.93 16.71
N ASP A 57 -0.79 -4.09 16.18
CA ASP A 57 -0.99 -4.35 14.75
C ASP A 57 -0.59 -3.16 13.87
N ALA A 58 -0.90 -1.93 14.33
CA ALA A 58 -0.47 -0.71 13.66
C ALA A 58 1.06 -0.59 13.63
N VAL A 59 1.73 -0.78 14.76
CA VAL A 59 3.21 -0.74 14.83
C VAL A 59 3.82 -1.74 13.84
N ARG A 60 3.37 -3.00 13.87
CA ARG A 60 3.91 -4.04 12.99
C ARG A 60 3.73 -3.73 11.50
N VAL A 61 2.56 -3.23 11.10
CA VAL A 61 2.33 -2.91 9.67
C VAL A 61 3.14 -1.69 9.20
N LEU A 62 3.38 -0.72 10.09
CA LEU A 62 4.24 0.43 9.79
C LEU A 62 5.72 0.01 9.67
N ASP A 63 6.17 -0.94 10.49
CA ASP A 63 7.50 -1.54 10.35
C ASP A 63 7.65 -2.28 9.01
N ASP A 64 6.64 -3.08 8.63
CA ASP A 64 6.59 -3.76 7.34
C ASP A 64 6.63 -2.76 6.17
N TRP A 65 5.93 -1.62 6.29
CA TRP A 65 5.93 -0.54 5.29
C TRP A 65 7.32 0.04 5.10
N ASN A 66 7.97 0.42 6.21
CA ASN A 66 9.32 0.96 6.20
C ASN A 66 10.35 -0.05 5.68
N ALA A 67 10.16 -1.34 5.98
CA ALA A 67 11.02 -2.40 5.47
C ALA A 67 10.95 -2.50 3.94
N VAL A 68 9.74 -2.54 3.38
CA VAL A 68 9.55 -2.62 1.93
C VAL A 68 10.13 -1.39 1.23
N LEU A 69 9.89 -0.17 1.75
CA LEU A 69 10.46 1.06 1.18
C LEU A 69 11.99 1.04 1.16
N ARG A 70 12.61 0.52 2.22
CA ARG A 70 14.08 0.43 2.34
C ARG A 70 14.68 -0.59 1.36
N GLU A 71 14.01 -1.73 1.17
CA GLU A 71 14.48 -2.78 0.26
C GLU A 71 14.47 -2.32 -1.21
N GLY A 72 13.43 -1.59 -1.63
CA GLY A 72 13.29 -1.15 -3.01
C GLY A 72 13.10 -2.31 -4.00
N PRO A 73 13.10 -2.01 -5.32
CA PRO A 73 13.03 -3.04 -6.35
C PRO A 73 14.37 -3.76 -6.51
N ALA A 74 14.34 -5.09 -6.54
CA ALA A 74 15.51 -5.91 -6.85
C ALA A 74 15.98 -5.73 -8.31
N ASP A 75 17.26 -5.94 -8.57
CA ASP A 75 17.81 -5.99 -9.93
C ASP A 75 17.47 -7.33 -10.61
N SER A 76 16.26 -7.41 -11.16
CA SER A 76 15.76 -8.57 -11.90
C SER A 76 14.66 -8.17 -12.88
N PRO A 77 14.35 -9.01 -13.89
CA PRO A 77 13.31 -8.70 -14.88
C PRO A 77 11.92 -8.37 -14.29
N PHE A 78 11.63 -8.87 -13.08
CA PHE A 78 10.36 -8.63 -12.39
C PHE A 78 10.52 -7.90 -11.05
N GLY A 79 11.70 -7.34 -10.77
CA GLY A 79 12.00 -6.74 -9.48
C GLY A 79 11.09 -5.56 -9.15
N ARG A 80 10.83 -4.69 -10.14
CA ARG A 80 9.88 -3.58 -10.00
C ARG A 80 8.46 -4.07 -9.68
N TRP A 81 7.96 -5.03 -10.44
CA TRP A 81 6.61 -5.57 -10.22
C TRP A 81 6.48 -6.28 -8.87
N THR A 82 7.50 -7.03 -8.47
CA THR A 82 7.55 -7.72 -7.18
C THR A 82 7.51 -6.71 -6.02
N HIS A 83 8.28 -5.63 -6.14
CA HIS A 83 8.28 -4.54 -5.16
C HIS A 83 6.92 -3.79 -5.12
N THR A 84 6.33 -3.45 -6.27
CA THR A 84 4.99 -2.86 -6.33
C THR A 84 3.94 -3.73 -5.62
N ARG A 85 4.01 -5.06 -5.79
CA ARG A 85 3.14 -5.99 -5.08
C ARG A 85 3.42 -6.04 -3.57
N ALA A 86 4.67 -5.93 -3.15
CA ALA A 86 5.02 -5.85 -1.74
C ALA A 86 4.41 -4.59 -1.10
N LEU A 87 4.57 -3.42 -1.73
CA LEU A 87 3.91 -2.18 -1.32
C LEU A 87 2.40 -2.37 -1.19
N ALA A 88 1.74 -2.90 -2.23
CA ALA A 88 0.30 -3.12 -2.23
C ALA A 88 -0.19 -4.08 -1.13
N ARG A 89 0.58 -5.11 -0.78
CA ARG A 89 0.23 -6.05 0.30
C ARG A 89 0.27 -5.38 1.67
N VAL A 90 1.27 -4.54 1.93
CA VAL A 90 1.36 -3.78 3.17
C VAL A 90 0.28 -2.71 3.21
N LEU A 91 0.09 -1.97 2.11
CA LEU A 91 -0.95 -0.95 2.00
C LEU A 91 -2.36 -1.52 2.21
N ARG A 92 -2.62 -2.75 1.76
CA ARG A 92 -3.87 -3.47 2.05
C ARG A 92 -4.09 -3.71 3.55
N ARG A 93 -3.02 -3.92 4.32
CA ARG A 93 -3.10 -4.06 5.78
C ARG A 93 -3.32 -2.71 6.46
N LEU A 94 -2.69 -1.64 5.97
CA LEU A 94 -2.98 -0.27 6.42
C LEU A 94 -4.45 0.09 6.18
N HIS A 95 -4.95 -0.12 4.96
CA HIS A 95 -6.36 0.06 4.60
C HIS A 95 -7.29 -0.69 5.55
N ALA A 96 -7.03 -1.97 5.82
CA ALA A 96 -7.87 -2.79 6.69
C ALA A 96 -7.95 -2.26 8.12
N LEU A 97 -6.89 -1.63 8.65
CA LEU A 97 -6.95 -0.99 9.96
C LEU A 97 -7.80 0.28 9.93
N LEU A 98 -7.59 1.13 8.93
CA LEU A 98 -8.35 2.38 8.78
C LEU A 98 -9.85 2.13 8.55
N SER A 99 -10.21 1.15 7.70
CA SER A 99 -11.62 0.81 7.47
C SER A 99 -12.34 0.30 8.72
N ARG A 100 -11.64 -0.40 9.63
CA ARG A 100 -12.25 -0.85 10.90
C ARG A 100 -12.57 0.33 11.80
N VAL A 101 -11.71 1.34 11.82
CA VAL A 101 -11.89 2.54 12.63
C VAL A 101 -12.98 3.43 12.05
N ALA A 102 -13.06 3.55 10.72
CA ALA A 102 -14.13 4.29 10.05
C ALA A 102 -15.53 3.66 10.23
N ALA A 103 -15.59 2.36 10.53
CA ALA A 103 -16.84 1.62 10.75
C ALA A 103 -17.25 1.53 12.23
N ALA A 104 -16.43 2.03 13.17
CA ALA A 104 -16.65 1.98 14.61
C ALA A 104 -17.23 3.30 15.13
#